data_AF-A0A963GUP9-F1
#
_entry.id   AF-A0A963GUP9-F1
#
_cell.length_a   1.000
_cell.length_b   1.000
_cell.length_c   1.000
_cell.angle_alpha   90.00
_cell.angle_beta   90.00
_cell.angle_gamma   90.00
#
_symmetry.space_group_name_H-M   'P 1'
#
loop_
_entity.id
_entity.type
_entity.pdbx_description
1 polymer ?
#
loop_
_entity_poly.entity_id
_entity_poly.type
_entity_poly.pdbx_seq_one_letter_code
_entity_poly.pdbx_strand_id
1 'polypeptide(L)' 'DADVVVICHHGVRSRQVGNFLEHQGFSSIYNLVGGVDAWANDVDPAMCKY' A
#
# COMPACT_ATOMS: atom_id res chain seq x y z
N ASP A 1 -9.58 15.74 7.36
CA ASP A 1 -8.54 14.73 7.08
C ASP A 1 -9.14 13.52 6.42
N ALA A 2 -8.40 12.92 5.49
CA ALA A 2 -8.77 11.70 4.77
C ALA A 2 -7.64 10.68 4.90
N ASP A 3 -8.00 9.41 5.01
CA ASP A 3 -7.04 8.32 5.11
C ASP A 3 -6.40 8.02 3.75
N VAL A 4 -5.08 7.85 3.75
CA VAL A 4 -4.28 7.56 2.55
C VAL A 4 -3.73 6.15 2.64
N VAL A 5 -4.05 5.31 1.65
CA VAL A 5 -3.47 3.98 1.52
C VAL A 5 -2.48 3.97 0.35
N VAL A 6 -1.22 3.61 0.62
CA VAL A 6 -0.17 3.46 -0.39
C VAL A 6 0.05 1.97 -0.70
N ILE A 7 0.11 1.65 -2.00
CA ILE A 7 0.18 0.27 -2.50
C ILE A 7 1.24 0.16 -3.60
N CYS A 8 2.02 -0.92 -3.58
CA CYS A 8 2.85 -1.33 -4.70
C CYS A 8 2.77 -2.86 -4.85
N HIS A 9 3.66 -3.47 -5.65
CA HIS A 9 3.65 -4.91 -5.87
C HIS A 9 3.78 -5.73 -4.58
N HIS A 10 4.82 -5.46 -3.76
CA HIS A 10 5.15 -6.23 -2.55
C HIS A 10 5.20 -5.37 -1.26
N GLY A 11 4.70 -4.14 -1.30
CA GLY A 11 4.63 -3.24 -0.14
C GLY A 11 5.92 -2.49 0.24
N VAL A 12 7.07 -2.78 -0.38
CA VAL A 12 8.36 -2.13 -0.05
C VAL A 12 8.47 -0.72 -0.64
N ARG A 13 8.16 -0.55 -1.93
CA ARG A 13 8.23 0.75 -2.61
C ARG A 13 7.17 1.74 -2.10
N SER A 14 5.97 1.24 -1.80
CA SER A 14 4.89 2.06 -1.25
C SER A 14 5.22 2.53 0.16
N ARG A 15 5.99 1.77 0.95
CA ARG A 15 6.49 2.24 2.26
C ARG A 15 7.33 3.52 2.13
N GLN A 16 8.21 3.58 1.12
CA GLN A 16 9.03 4.79 0.88
C GLN A 16 8.15 6.00 0.54
N VAL A 17 7.10 5.80 -0.25
CA VAL A 17 6.10 6.85 -0.55
C VAL A 17 5.34 7.25 0.71
N GLY A 18 4.95 6.29 1.55
CA GLY A 18 4.29 6.57 2.82
C GLY A 18 5.14 7.47 3.72
N ASN A 19 6.42 7.14 3.88
CA ASN A 19 7.35 7.97 4.66
C ASN A 19 7.54 9.35 4.03
N PHE A 20 7.56 9.46 2.69
CA PHE A 20 7.63 10.76 2.03
C PHE A 20 6.39 11.62 2.34
N LEU A 21 5.19 11.04 2.25
CA LEU A 21 3.94 11.74 2.54
C LEU A 21 3.85 12.16 4.02
N GLU A 22 4.33 11.32 4.93
CA GLU A 22 4.39 11.65 6.35
C GLU A 22 5.24 12.91 6.58
N HIS A 23 6.41 13.02 5.93
CA HIS A 23 7.23 14.23 5.97
C HIS A 23 6.59 15.46 5.30
N GLN A 24 5.58 15.27 4.43
CA GLN A 24 4.80 16.37 3.83
C GLN A 24 3.61 16.80 4.71
N GLY A 25 3.44 16.22 5.89
CA GLY A 25 2.39 16.60 6.85
C GLY A 25 1.09 15.81 6.72
N PHE A 26 1.08 14.71 5.98
CA PHE A 26 -0.05 13.78 5.98
C PHE A 26 -0.03 12.95 7.27
N SER A 27 -1.17 12.88 7.97
CA SER A 27 -1.28 12.29 9.31
C SER A 27 -1.77 10.84 9.31
N SER A 28 -2.58 10.43 8.33
CA SER A 28 -3.23 9.12 8.28
C SER A 28 -2.77 8.33 7.06
N ILE A 29 -1.60 7.71 7.15
CA ILE A 29 -1.01 6.95 6.03
C ILE A 29 -0.88 5.47 6.40
N TYR A 30 -1.39 4.62 5.52
CA TYR A 30 -1.35 3.17 5.67
C TYR A 30 -0.64 2.55 4.47
N ASN A 31 0.31 1.67 4.72
CA ASN A 31 0.97 0.91 3.66
C ASN A 31 0.41 -0.51 3.62
N LEU A 32 -0.13 -0.93 2.46
CA LEU A 32 -0.61 -2.30 2.29
C LEU A 32 0.56 -3.29 2.39
N VAL A 33 0.58 -4.08 3.45
CA VAL A 33 1.61 -5.09 3.69
C VAL A 33 1.53 -6.17 2.61
N GLY A 34 2.66 -6.55 2.04
CA GLY A 34 2.73 -7.52 0.95
C GLY A 34 2.19 -7.02 -0.40
N GLY A 35 1.68 -5.79 -0.46
CA GLY A 35 1.25 -5.14 -1.69
C GLY A 35 0.08 -5.82 -2.39
N VAL A 36 -0.09 -5.55 -3.68
CA VAL A 36 -1.16 -6.14 -4.49
C VAL A 36 -1.02 -7.65 -4.63
N ASP A 37 0.20 -8.18 -4.51
CA ASP A 37 0.44 -9.63 -4.53
C ASP A 37 -0.20 -10.32 -3.32
N ALA A 38 0.03 -9.82 -2.10
CA ALA A 38 -0.64 -10.35 -0.91
C ALA A 38 -2.15 -10.15 -0.97
N TRP A 39 -2.64 -9.02 -1.49
CA TRP A 39 -4.08 -8.83 -1.70
C TRP A 39 -4.67 -9.89 -2.62
N ALA A 40 -4.03 -10.16 -3.76
CA ALA A 40 -4.47 -11.16 -4.72
C ALA A 40 -4.30 -12.61 -4.24
N ASN A 41 -3.57 -12.84 -3.14
CA ASN A 41 -3.45 -14.16 -2.51
C ASN A 41 -4.47 -14.33 -1.39
N ASP A 42 -4.63 -13.32 -0.54
CA ASP A 42 -5.29 -13.45 0.75
C ASP A 42 -6.73 -12.89 0.75
N VAL A 43 -7.01 -11.91 -0.11
CA VAL A 43 -8.29 -11.17 -0.13
C VAL A 43 -9.09 -11.44 -1.39
N ASP A 44 -8.46 -11.35 -2.56
CA ASP A 44 -9.10 -11.61 -3.85
C ASP A 44 -8.30 -12.61 -4.69
N PRO A 45 -8.45 -13.93 -4.42
CA PRO A 45 -7.79 -14.97 -5.21
C PRO A 45 -8.21 -15.04 -6.68
N ALA A 46 -9.33 -14.40 -7.06
CA ALA A 46 -9.81 -14.36 -8.43
C ALA A 46 -9.18 -13.21 -9.23
N MET A 47 -8.50 -12.28 -8.57
CA MET A 47 -7.78 -11.19 -9.21
C MET A 47 -6.72 -11.75 -10.17
N CYS A 48 -6.73 -11.28 -11.42
CA CYS A 48 -5.72 -11.67 -12.40
C CYS A 48 -4.36 -11.13 -11.97
N LYS A 49 -3.39 -12.04 -11.81
CA LYS A 49 -1.99 -11.70 -11.55
C LYS A 49 -1.27 -11.50 -12.89
N TYR A 50 -0.11 -10.86 -12.79
CA TYR A 50 0.80 -10.53 -13.88
C TYR A 50 1.25 -11.75 -14.70
#